data_AF-S3ZTY0-F1
#
_entry.id   AF-S3ZTY0-F1
#
_cell.length_a   1.000
_cell.length_b   1.000
_cell.length_c   1.000
_cell.angle_alpha   90.00
_cell.angle_beta   90.00
_cell.angle_gamma   90.00
#
_symmetry.space_group_name_H-M   'P 1'
#
loop_
_entity.id
_entity.type
_entity.pdbx_description
1 polymer ?
#
loop_
_entity_poly.entity_id
_entity_poly.type
_entity_poly.pdbx_seq_one_letter_code
_entity_poly.pdbx_strand_id
1 'polypeptide(L)'
;MPFMVAWFEEAANTLRFIGDDAFTGIAQEARSAGAALVVSLQRPSYDQMSTSTRASLPSVVALGCAPDDENFCLPDEVLAAGAHPGAWRNRKPGYCYVVSPGIDEDRYASPGRTLRFTPRSVDTMQLLALWAQRHGATADSVTARALKGVAGTAYTGRAAPDTGSAPAVPRARTEEDPGVTEEGLLVDPEDADIDEEAELPEPQQGDDVPLFGQETGRKPTPAEARELFAQALDEFEAAGLMVVGPKDFMDWCDRHGLSRPWVSARLKEAAIEGRLEQTNTTGRWRIVPRPDDGTPAALTAA
;
A
#
# COMPACT_ATOMS: atom_id res chain seq x y z
N MET A 1 16.92 -14.02 12.36
CA MET A 1 15.64 -13.69 11.69
C MET A 1 15.74 -14.12 10.24
N PRO A 2 14.72 -14.74 9.63
CA PRO A 2 14.69 -15.05 8.21
C PRO A 2 14.61 -13.73 7.44
N PHE A 3 15.09 -13.75 6.20
CA PHE A 3 14.92 -12.60 5.33
C PHE A 3 13.49 -12.54 4.80
N MET A 4 12.80 -11.40 4.96
CA MET A 4 11.44 -11.21 4.46
C MET A 4 11.45 -10.56 3.07
N VAL A 5 10.58 -11.02 2.18
CA VAL A 5 10.31 -10.34 0.90
C VAL A 5 8.84 -9.94 0.90
N ALA A 6 8.58 -8.63 0.85
CA ALA A 6 7.24 -8.09 0.69
C ALA A 6 7.06 -7.64 -0.76
N TRP A 7 6.10 -8.25 -1.46
CA TRP A 7 5.85 -8.01 -2.87
C TRP A 7 4.50 -7.33 -3.06
N PHE A 8 4.53 -6.10 -3.57
CA PHE A 8 3.37 -5.27 -3.86
C PHE A 8 3.18 -5.21 -5.37
N GLU A 9 2.16 -5.92 -5.86
CA GLU A 9 1.75 -5.83 -7.26
C GLU A 9 0.79 -4.67 -7.48
N GLU A 10 1.03 -3.88 -8.53
CA GLU A 10 0.25 -2.67 -8.87
C GLU A 10 -0.03 -1.79 -7.64
N ALA A 11 1.05 -1.33 -7.04
CA ALA A 11 1.01 -0.76 -5.70
C ALA A 11 0.40 0.64 -5.63
N ALA A 12 -0.05 1.25 -6.74
CA ALA A 12 -0.55 2.63 -6.76
C ALA A 12 -1.65 2.87 -5.70
N ASN A 13 -2.62 1.96 -5.62
CA ASN A 13 -3.69 2.05 -4.63
C ASN A 13 -3.21 1.77 -3.21
N THR A 14 -2.33 0.77 -3.05
CA THR A 14 -1.77 0.36 -1.75
C THR A 14 -0.91 1.47 -1.13
N LEU A 15 -0.05 2.10 -1.93
CA LEU A 15 0.79 3.24 -1.51
C LEU A 15 -0.08 4.42 -1.09
N ARG A 16 -1.14 4.70 -1.85
CA ARG A 16 -2.11 5.75 -1.51
C ARG A 16 -2.84 5.48 -0.19
N PHE A 17 -3.18 4.22 0.07
CA PHE A 17 -3.88 3.81 1.29
C PHE A 17 -2.98 3.88 2.52
N ILE A 18 -1.77 3.32 2.43
CA ILE A 18 -0.77 3.34 3.52
C ILE A 18 -0.35 4.78 3.85
N GLY A 19 -0.29 5.63 2.83
CA GLY A 19 0.23 6.98 2.93
C GLY A 19 1.73 7.02 2.72
N ASP A 20 2.19 8.03 1.98
CA ASP A 20 3.58 8.14 1.52
C ASP A 20 4.59 8.23 2.66
N ASP A 21 4.27 8.95 3.76
CA ASP A 21 5.16 9.07 4.92
C ASP A 21 5.42 7.70 5.60
N ALA A 22 4.36 6.90 5.77
CA ALA A 22 4.46 5.60 6.40
C ALA A 22 5.24 4.62 5.51
N PHE A 23 4.94 4.61 4.21
CA PHE A 23 5.66 3.75 3.27
C PHE A 23 7.13 4.15 3.11
N THR A 24 7.44 5.46 3.11
CA THR A 24 8.83 5.96 3.12
C THR A 24 9.60 5.41 4.31
N GLY A 25 9.02 5.49 5.52
CA GLY A 25 9.65 4.94 6.73
C GLY A 25 9.92 3.44 6.63
N ILE A 26 8.92 2.69 6.14
CA ILE A 26 9.08 1.24 5.90
C ILE A 26 10.21 0.96 4.90
N ALA A 27 10.27 1.69 3.79
CA ALA A 27 11.31 1.52 2.78
C ALA A 27 12.72 1.81 3.31
N GLN A 28 12.87 2.82 4.16
CA GLN A 28 14.14 3.18 4.77
C GLN A 28 14.63 2.14 5.79
N GLU A 29 13.72 1.55 6.56
CA GLU A 29 14.06 0.60 7.64
C GLU A 29 14.07 -0.86 7.19
N ALA A 30 13.41 -1.21 6.08
CA ALA A 30 13.25 -2.60 5.64
C ALA A 30 14.58 -3.36 5.59
N ARG A 31 15.62 -2.76 5.01
CA ARG A 31 16.93 -3.42 4.86
C ARG A 31 17.57 -3.76 6.21
N SER A 32 17.51 -2.87 7.20
CA SER A 32 18.10 -3.10 8.52
C SER A 32 17.27 -4.07 9.36
N ALA A 33 15.96 -4.14 9.11
CA ALA A 33 15.05 -5.12 9.69
C ALA A 33 15.15 -6.52 9.06
N GLY A 34 15.96 -6.70 8.01
CA GLY A 34 16.10 -7.97 7.29
C GLY A 34 14.96 -8.24 6.30
N ALA A 35 14.43 -7.19 5.66
CA ALA A 35 13.40 -7.26 4.64
C ALA A 35 13.82 -6.62 3.31
N ALA A 36 13.29 -7.13 2.21
CA ALA A 36 13.27 -6.48 0.89
C ALA A 36 11.85 -6.15 0.49
N LEU A 37 11.69 -5.00 -0.18
CA LEU A 37 10.44 -4.57 -0.77
C LEU A 37 10.55 -4.68 -2.29
N VAL A 38 9.53 -5.27 -2.92
CA VAL A 38 9.36 -5.31 -4.37
C VAL A 38 8.06 -4.60 -4.69
N VAL A 39 8.13 -3.55 -5.51
CA VAL A 39 6.99 -2.69 -5.82
C VAL A 39 6.86 -2.60 -7.33
N SER A 40 5.73 -3.02 -7.89
CA SER A 40 5.41 -2.85 -9.31
C SER A 40 4.37 -1.74 -9.51
N LEU A 41 4.54 -0.95 -10.59
CA LEU A 41 3.66 0.14 -10.99
C LEU A 41 3.52 0.15 -12.51
N GLN A 42 2.30 0.23 -13.05
CA GLN A 42 2.09 0.38 -14.50
C GLN A 42 2.26 1.81 -14.99
N ARG A 43 1.92 2.81 -14.17
CA ARG A 43 2.02 4.24 -14.50
C ARG A 43 2.77 4.99 -13.41
N PRO A 44 4.10 4.89 -13.39
CA PRO A 44 4.87 5.42 -12.30
C PRO A 44 4.87 6.95 -12.37
N SER A 45 4.33 7.59 -11.33
CA SER A 45 4.20 9.06 -11.25
C SER A 45 4.54 9.59 -9.86
N TYR A 46 4.88 10.88 -9.79
CA TYR A 46 5.20 11.57 -8.54
C TYR A 46 4.02 11.60 -7.55
N ASP A 47 2.79 11.50 -8.05
CA ASP A 47 1.59 11.45 -7.21
C ASP A 47 1.40 10.08 -6.53
N GLN A 48 1.95 9.02 -7.12
CA GLN A 48 1.85 7.65 -6.59
C GLN A 48 3.03 7.27 -5.70
N MET A 49 4.20 7.85 -5.96
CA MET A 49 5.42 7.59 -5.21
C MET A 49 6.26 8.85 -5.13
N SER A 50 6.51 9.33 -3.90
CA SER A 50 7.35 10.51 -3.73
C SER A 50 8.81 10.22 -4.07
N THR A 51 9.56 11.31 -4.31
CA THR A 51 11.01 11.26 -4.49
C THR A 51 11.72 10.62 -3.30
N SER A 52 11.22 10.83 -2.08
CA SER A 52 11.80 10.26 -0.85
C SER A 52 11.61 8.74 -0.79
N THR A 53 10.41 8.26 -1.11
CA THR A 53 10.14 6.82 -1.24
C THR A 53 11.04 6.21 -2.31
N ARG A 54 11.11 6.83 -3.49
CA ARG A 54 11.92 6.34 -4.62
C ARG A 54 13.42 6.29 -4.28
N ALA A 55 13.95 7.30 -3.59
CA ALA A 55 15.34 7.30 -3.14
C ALA A 55 15.66 6.15 -2.17
N SER A 56 14.65 5.61 -1.48
CA SER A 56 14.77 4.45 -0.59
C SER A 56 14.69 3.11 -1.34
N LEU A 57 14.36 3.13 -2.64
CA LEU A 57 14.28 1.98 -3.54
C LEU A 57 15.31 2.14 -4.68
N PRO A 58 16.61 1.95 -4.41
CA PRO A 58 17.68 2.27 -5.36
C PRO A 58 17.77 1.30 -6.55
N SER A 59 17.11 0.14 -6.46
CA SER A 59 17.09 -0.86 -7.52
C SER A 59 15.82 -0.74 -8.33
N VAL A 60 15.95 -0.65 -9.66
CA VAL A 60 14.81 -0.52 -10.58
C VAL A 60 14.94 -1.52 -11.73
N VAL A 61 13.79 -2.12 -12.09
CA VAL A 61 13.61 -2.88 -13.33
C VAL A 61 12.63 -2.10 -14.19
N ALA A 62 13.13 -1.40 -15.21
CA ALA A 62 12.31 -0.61 -16.13
C ALA A 62 11.91 -1.44 -17.35
N LEU A 63 10.64 -1.85 -17.41
CA LEU A 63 10.02 -2.44 -18.60
C LEU A 63 9.66 -1.33 -19.61
N GLY A 64 9.10 -1.71 -20.76
CA GLY A 64 8.64 -0.72 -21.73
C GLY A 64 7.54 0.19 -21.16
N CYS A 65 7.77 1.51 -21.21
CA CYS A 65 6.87 2.54 -20.69
C CYS A 65 6.48 3.57 -21.77
N ALA A 66 5.73 4.61 -21.39
CA ALA A 66 5.55 5.76 -22.27
C ALA A 66 6.84 6.60 -22.33
N PRO A 67 7.19 7.22 -23.47
CA PRO A 67 8.40 8.04 -23.58
C PRO A 67 8.49 9.17 -22.54
N ASP A 68 7.36 9.74 -22.14
CA ASP A 68 7.31 10.84 -21.17
C ASP A 68 7.62 10.37 -19.73
N ASP A 69 7.54 9.07 -19.47
CA ASP A 69 7.76 8.47 -18.14
C ASP A 69 9.20 7.94 -17.95
N GLU A 70 10.07 8.03 -18.97
CA GLU A 70 11.43 7.47 -18.94
C GLU A 70 12.26 8.01 -17.77
N ASN A 71 12.23 9.34 -17.57
CA ASN A 71 12.96 10.03 -16.48
C ASN A 71 12.44 9.68 -15.08
N PHE A 72 11.23 9.12 -14.99
CA PHE A 72 10.72 8.61 -13.71
C PHE A 72 11.25 7.20 -13.43
N CYS A 73 11.39 6.38 -14.48
CA CYS A 73 11.77 4.97 -14.38
C CYS A 73 13.28 4.77 -14.24
N LEU A 74 14.10 5.60 -14.89
CA LEU A 74 15.55 5.42 -14.95
C LEU A 74 16.28 6.71 -14.57
N PRO A 75 17.49 6.60 -13.99
CA PRO A 75 18.36 7.76 -13.78
C PRO A 75 18.78 8.43 -15.09
N ASP A 76 19.00 9.75 -15.04
CA ASP A 76 19.34 10.57 -16.21
C ASP A 76 20.62 10.08 -16.90
N GLU A 77 21.63 9.64 -16.14
CA GLU A 77 22.89 9.11 -16.68
C GLU A 77 22.69 7.81 -17.48
N VAL A 78 21.72 6.98 -17.07
CA VAL A 78 21.40 5.72 -17.75
C VAL A 78 20.65 6.00 -19.05
N LEU A 79 19.75 7.00 -19.03
CA LEU A 79 19.09 7.51 -20.24
C LEU A 79 20.09 8.13 -21.22
N ALA A 80 21.02 8.95 -20.73
CA ALA A 80 22.08 9.54 -21.53
C ALA A 80 23.02 8.49 -22.16
N ALA A 81 23.20 7.35 -21.50
CA ALA A 81 23.91 6.19 -22.02
C ALA A 81 23.12 5.38 -23.08
N GLY A 82 21.87 5.77 -23.38
CA GLY A 82 21.04 5.22 -24.45
C GLY A 82 19.92 4.28 -24.00
N ALA A 83 19.66 4.21 -22.70
CA ALA A 83 18.68 3.28 -22.14
C ALA A 83 17.22 3.79 -22.27
N HIS A 84 16.62 3.73 -23.47
CA HIS A 84 15.28 4.28 -23.71
C HIS A 84 14.16 3.21 -23.72
N PRO A 85 13.52 2.88 -22.59
CA PRO A 85 12.43 1.88 -22.55
C PRO A 85 11.16 2.33 -23.30
N GLY A 86 10.92 3.64 -23.38
CA GLY A 86 9.84 4.25 -24.16
C GLY A 86 10.02 4.11 -25.67
N ALA A 87 11.25 3.83 -26.15
CA ALA A 87 11.50 3.55 -27.56
C ALA A 87 10.77 2.28 -28.03
N TRP A 88 10.63 1.24 -27.19
CA TRP A 88 9.89 0.03 -27.57
C TRP A 88 8.47 -0.04 -27.02
N ARG A 89 8.13 0.67 -25.93
CA ARG A 89 6.79 0.60 -25.30
C ARG A 89 6.40 -0.87 -25.06
N ASN A 90 5.18 -1.26 -25.44
CA ASN A 90 4.72 -2.66 -25.30
C ASN A 90 5.13 -3.57 -26.49
N ARG A 91 5.94 -3.10 -27.44
CA ARG A 91 6.28 -3.86 -28.66
C ARG A 91 7.32 -4.96 -28.44
N LYS A 92 8.02 -4.96 -27.31
CA LYS A 92 9.04 -5.95 -26.97
C LYS A 92 8.78 -6.53 -25.57
N PRO A 93 7.87 -7.52 -25.45
CA PRO A 93 7.55 -8.12 -24.16
C PRO A 93 8.78 -8.67 -23.43
N GLY A 94 8.86 -8.40 -22.14
CA GLY A 94 9.96 -8.81 -21.27
C GLY A 94 11.25 -8.01 -21.43
N TYR A 95 11.38 -7.10 -22.40
CA TYR A 95 12.57 -6.23 -22.45
C TYR A 95 12.60 -5.29 -21.26
N CYS A 96 13.76 -5.21 -20.62
CA CYS A 96 13.96 -4.34 -19.47
C CYS A 96 15.36 -3.75 -19.43
N TYR A 97 15.49 -2.61 -18.75
CA TYR A 97 16.76 -2.18 -18.16
C TYR A 97 16.73 -2.49 -16.66
N VAL A 98 17.91 -2.81 -16.11
CA VAL A 98 18.07 -3.10 -14.68
C VAL A 98 19.15 -2.20 -14.14
N VAL A 99 18.77 -1.35 -13.19
CA VAL A 99 19.69 -0.52 -12.40
C VAL A 99 19.65 -1.08 -10.99
N SER A 100 20.80 -1.50 -10.46
CA SER A 100 20.88 -2.00 -9.09
C SER A 100 22.32 -1.97 -8.61
N PRO A 101 22.55 -1.62 -7.33
CA PRO A 101 23.86 -1.77 -6.72
C PRO A 101 24.43 -3.18 -6.94
N GLY A 102 25.69 -3.26 -7.34
CA GLY A 102 26.39 -4.51 -7.64
C GLY A 102 26.40 -4.92 -9.11
N ILE A 103 25.61 -4.26 -9.97
CA ILE A 103 25.79 -4.31 -11.43
C ILE A 103 26.74 -3.20 -11.84
N ASP A 104 27.68 -3.50 -12.74
CA ASP A 104 28.59 -2.54 -13.34
C ASP A 104 27.80 -1.45 -14.09
N GLU A 105 28.09 -0.17 -13.82
CA GLU A 105 27.31 0.96 -14.34
C GLU A 105 27.33 1.02 -15.88
N ASP A 106 28.43 0.58 -16.50
CA ASP A 106 28.54 0.47 -17.96
C ASP A 106 27.51 -0.51 -18.57
N ARG A 107 26.91 -1.37 -17.74
CA ARG A 107 25.88 -2.34 -18.14
C ARG A 107 24.46 -1.83 -17.91
N TYR A 108 24.24 -0.71 -17.24
CA TYR A 108 22.88 -0.22 -16.98
C TYR A 108 22.11 0.08 -18.26
N ALA A 109 22.79 0.55 -19.31
CA ALA A 109 22.19 0.78 -20.63
C ALA A 109 22.12 -0.48 -21.52
N SER A 110 22.51 -1.65 -21.01
CA SER A 110 22.39 -2.91 -21.75
C SER A 110 20.97 -3.48 -21.55
N PRO A 111 20.20 -3.69 -22.63
CA PRO A 111 18.85 -4.25 -22.50
C PRO A 111 18.91 -5.73 -22.11
N GLY A 112 18.22 -6.08 -21.03
CA GLY A 112 17.93 -7.45 -20.61
C GLY A 112 16.58 -7.93 -21.15
N ARG A 113 16.28 -9.21 -20.93
CA ARG A 113 14.95 -9.77 -21.17
C ARG A 113 14.53 -10.70 -20.04
N THR A 114 13.40 -10.38 -19.39
CA THR A 114 12.70 -11.29 -18.49
C THR A 114 11.86 -12.27 -19.30
N LEU A 115 11.74 -13.50 -18.79
CA LEU A 115 10.95 -14.55 -19.43
C LEU A 115 9.59 -14.67 -18.75
N ARG A 116 8.57 -14.93 -19.56
CA ARG A 116 7.23 -15.19 -19.06
C ARG A 116 7.26 -16.43 -18.16
N PHE A 117 6.79 -16.26 -16.94
CA PHE A 117 6.46 -17.38 -16.07
C PHE A 117 5.20 -18.06 -16.61
N THR A 118 5.28 -19.36 -16.89
CA THR A 118 4.15 -20.12 -17.45
C THR A 118 3.66 -21.16 -16.44
N PRO A 119 2.44 -21.71 -16.60
CA PRO A 119 1.97 -22.80 -15.74
C PRO A 119 2.94 -24.00 -15.71
N ARG A 120 3.67 -24.26 -16.81
CA ARG A 120 4.71 -25.31 -16.87
C ARG A 120 5.92 -25.03 -15.97
N SER A 121 6.11 -23.79 -15.54
CA SER A 121 7.19 -23.38 -14.66
C SER A 121 6.83 -23.54 -13.18
N VAL A 122 5.56 -23.83 -12.85
CA VAL A 122 5.06 -23.97 -11.47
C VAL A 122 5.75 -25.12 -10.75
N ASP A 123 5.82 -26.30 -11.37
CA ASP A 123 6.44 -27.50 -10.77
C ASP A 123 7.91 -27.24 -10.40
N THR A 124 8.65 -26.58 -11.30
CA THR A 124 10.04 -26.19 -11.06
C THR A 124 10.18 -25.24 -9.86
N MET A 125 9.27 -24.28 -9.73
CA MET A 125 9.27 -23.35 -8.58
C MET A 125 8.86 -24.03 -7.28
N GLN A 126 7.90 -24.96 -7.33
CA GLN A 126 7.52 -25.77 -6.17
C GLN A 126 8.70 -26.61 -5.68
N LEU A 127 9.45 -27.23 -6.60
CA LEU A 127 10.66 -27.98 -6.27
C LEU A 127 11.73 -27.06 -5.64
N LEU A 128 11.92 -25.85 -6.17
CA LEU A 128 12.84 -24.87 -5.59
C LEU A 128 12.40 -24.45 -4.17
N ALA A 129 11.11 -24.20 -3.96
CA ALA A 129 10.57 -23.82 -2.66
C ALA A 129 10.72 -24.96 -1.63
N LEU A 130 10.40 -26.19 -2.01
CA LEU A 130 10.59 -27.39 -1.18
C LEU A 130 12.06 -27.60 -0.84
N TRP A 131 12.96 -27.40 -1.82
CA TRP A 131 14.39 -27.47 -1.58
C TRP A 131 14.83 -26.41 -0.58
N ALA A 132 14.42 -25.14 -0.74
CA ALA A 132 14.77 -24.07 0.18
C ALA A 132 14.29 -24.35 1.61
N GLN A 133 13.06 -24.84 1.77
CA GLN A 133 12.50 -25.20 3.08
C GLN A 133 13.32 -26.32 3.74
N ARG A 134 13.66 -27.38 3.01
CA ARG A 134 14.50 -28.48 3.52
C ARG A 134 15.91 -28.03 3.91
N HIS A 135 16.41 -26.95 3.31
CA HIS A 135 17.75 -26.41 3.57
C HIS A 135 17.74 -25.21 4.51
N GLY A 136 16.71 -25.08 5.35
CA GLY A 136 16.72 -24.16 6.49
C GLY A 136 16.10 -22.79 6.24
N ALA A 137 15.36 -22.61 5.14
CA ALA A 137 14.52 -21.41 4.95
C ALA A 137 13.24 -21.50 5.81
N THR A 138 13.38 -21.53 7.14
CA THR A 138 12.26 -21.50 8.09
C THR A 138 12.05 -20.07 8.59
N ALA A 139 10.81 -19.59 8.55
CA ALA A 139 10.48 -18.30 9.15
C ALA A 139 10.63 -18.36 10.68
N ASP A 140 11.16 -17.31 11.33
CA ASP A 140 11.16 -17.24 12.79
C ASP A 140 9.77 -16.92 13.35
N SER A 141 9.60 -17.06 14.66
CA SER A 141 8.32 -16.89 15.35
C SER A 141 7.71 -15.49 15.20
N VAL A 142 8.54 -14.45 15.03
CA VAL A 142 8.09 -13.07 14.83
C VAL A 142 7.56 -12.93 13.40
N THR A 143 8.32 -13.38 12.40
CA THR A 143 7.89 -13.35 10.99
C THR A 143 6.64 -14.20 10.78
N ALA A 144 6.58 -15.41 11.35
CA ALA A 144 5.41 -16.29 11.26
C ALA A 144 4.16 -15.65 11.89
N ARG A 145 4.31 -14.94 13.01
CA ARG A 145 3.20 -14.21 13.65
C ARG A 145 2.72 -13.03 12.81
N ALA A 146 3.66 -12.26 12.24
CA ALA A 146 3.34 -11.15 11.34
C ALA A 146 2.58 -11.65 10.10
N LEU A 147 3.06 -12.71 9.45
CA LEU A 147 2.40 -13.33 8.29
C LEU A 147 1.01 -13.86 8.64
N LYS A 148 0.84 -14.49 9.81
CA LYS A 148 -0.48 -14.96 10.27
C LYS A 148 -1.45 -13.80 10.51
N GLY A 149 -0.97 -12.65 10.99
CA GLY A 149 -1.79 -11.46 11.21
C GLY A 149 -2.22 -10.75 9.92
N VAL A 150 -1.37 -10.78 8.88
CA VAL A 150 -1.63 -10.08 7.61
C VAL A 150 -2.33 -10.96 6.58
N ALA A 151 -1.93 -12.22 6.46
CA ALA A 151 -2.40 -13.11 5.39
C ALA A 151 -3.18 -14.34 5.91
N GLY A 152 -3.48 -14.39 7.21
CA GLY A 152 -4.22 -15.51 7.82
C GLY A 152 -3.54 -16.86 7.59
N THR A 153 -4.33 -17.84 7.18
CA THR A 153 -3.90 -19.21 6.82
C THR A 153 -3.47 -19.35 5.36
N ALA A 154 -3.66 -18.34 4.51
CA ALA A 154 -3.40 -18.44 3.06
C ALA A 154 -1.94 -18.85 2.73
N TYR A 155 -1.00 -18.49 3.61
CA TYR A 155 0.42 -18.83 3.49
C TYR A 155 1.01 -19.54 4.71
N THR A 156 0.23 -19.75 5.78
CA THR A 156 0.69 -20.44 6.99
C THR A 156 -0.12 -21.71 7.23
N GLY A 157 0.56 -22.85 7.34
CA GLY A 157 -0.08 -24.14 7.60
C GLY A 157 -0.37 -25.02 6.39
N ARG A 158 0.21 -24.75 5.21
CA ARG A 158 0.20 -25.76 4.12
C ARG A 158 0.81 -27.05 4.65
N ALA A 159 0.03 -28.14 4.58
CA ALA A 159 0.45 -29.44 5.06
C ALA A 159 1.83 -29.77 4.48
N ALA A 160 2.80 -29.99 5.36
CA ALA A 160 4.06 -30.58 4.93
C ALA A 160 3.72 -31.93 4.29
N PRO A 161 4.21 -32.25 3.08
CA PRO A 161 4.05 -33.58 2.55
C PRO A 161 4.69 -34.54 3.55
N ASP A 162 3.87 -35.46 4.05
CA ASP A 162 4.23 -36.39 5.11
C ASP A 162 5.53 -37.10 4.70
N THR A 163 6.55 -37.02 5.55
CA THR A 163 7.90 -37.52 5.23
C THR A 163 8.00 -39.06 5.34
N GLY A 164 6.85 -39.75 5.36
CA GLY A 164 6.74 -41.20 5.45
C GLY A 164 6.72 -41.95 4.12
N SER A 165 6.62 -41.28 2.97
CA SER A 165 6.71 -41.95 1.66
C SER A 165 7.34 -41.02 0.64
N ALA A 166 8.58 -41.30 0.24
CA ALA A 166 9.24 -40.53 -0.80
C ALA A 166 8.42 -40.63 -2.10
N PRO A 167 7.96 -39.51 -2.69
CA PRO A 167 7.39 -39.57 -4.03
C PRO A 167 8.51 -40.00 -4.97
N ALA A 168 8.24 -41.04 -5.77
CA ALA A 168 9.15 -41.46 -6.82
C ALA A 168 9.47 -40.23 -7.69
N VAL A 169 10.77 -39.94 -7.85
CA VAL A 169 11.26 -38.94 -8.78
C VAL A 169 10.59 -39.21 -10.14
N PRO A 170 9.88 -38.24 -10.76
CA PRO A 170 9.25 -38.50 -12.04
C PRO A 170 10.39 -38.75 -13.04
N ARG A 171 10.47 -39.97 -13.56
CA ARG A 171 11.29 -40.24 -14.75
C ARG A 171 10.74 -39.38 -15.88
N ALA A 172 11.63 -38.69 -16.59
CA ALA A 172 11.30 -37.94 -17.79
C ALA A 172 10.44 -38.81 -18.72
N ARG A 173 9.21 -38.35 -19.00
CA ARG A 173 8.28 -39.02 -19.92
C ARG A 173 8.93 -39.11 -21.29
N THR A 174 9.10 -40.34 -21.79
CA THR A 174 9.31 -40.57 -23.22
C THR A 174 7.92 -40.54 -23.87
N GLU A 175 7.82 -39.89 -25.03
CA GLU A 175 6.57 -39.75 -25.79
C GLU A 175 6.08 -41.14 -26.21
N GLU A 176 5.07 -41.69 -25.51
CA GLU A 176 4.11 -42.72 -25.95
C GLU A 176 3.39 -43.30 -24.70
N ASP A 177 2.28 -42.70 -24.27
CA ASP A 177 1.28 -43.40 -23.45
C ASP A 177 -0.12 -42.74 -23.62
N PRO A 178 -1.11 -43.42 -24.22
CA PRO A 178 -2.46 -42.92 -24.39
C PRO A 178 -3.33 -43.37 -23.20
N GLY A 179 -3.48 -42.50 -22.20
CA GLY A 179 -4.36 -42.79 -21.07
C GLY A 179 -4.29 -41.74 -19.97
N VAL A 180 -4.87 -40.56 -20.20
CA VAL A 180 -5.17 -39.61 -19.13
C VAL A 180 -6.68 -39.56 -19.00
N THR A 181 -7.23 -40.43 -18.16
CA THR A 181 -8.54 -40.18 -17.53
C THR A 181 -8.33 -39.12 -16.45
N GLU A 182 -9.20 -38.10 -16.46
CA GLU A 182 -9.26 -36.99 -15.50
C GLU A 182 -8.90 -37.40 -14.06
N GLU A 183 -7.79 -36.87 -13.55
CA GLU A 183 -7.57 -36.75 -12.11
C GLU A 183 -8.05 -35.36 -11.70
N GLY A 184 -9.08 -35.36 -10.84
CA GLY A 184 -9.92 -34.22 -10.52
C GLY A 184 -9.19 -33.02 -9.96
N LEU A 185 -9.77 -31.84 -10.20
CA LEU A 185 -9.36 -30.60 -9.54
C LEU A 185 -9.34 -30.82 -8.04
N LEU A 186 -8.22 -30.41 -7.41
CA LEU A 186 -8.10 -30.31 -5.97
C LEU A 186 -8.95 -29.11 -5.52
N VAL A 187 -10.25 -29.34 -5.35
CA VAL A 187 -11.17 -28.37 -4.75
C VAL A 187 -10.89 -28.33 -3.25
N ASP A 188 -10.68 -27.13 -2.70
CA ASP A 188 -10.51 -26.97 -1.25
C ASP A 188 -11.80 -27.44 -0.54
N PRO A 189 -11.73 -28.03 0.67
CA PRO A 189 -12.91 -28.56 1.35
C PRO A 189 -14.02 -27.51 1.61
N GLU A 190 -13.64 -26.24 1.64
CA GLU A 190 -14.55 -25.09 1.79
C GLU A 190 -15.31 -24.73 0.50
N ASP A 191 -14.83 -25.20 -0.66
CA ASP A 191 -15.38 -24.89 -1.98
C ASP A 191 -16.08 -26.09 -2.64
N ALA A 192 -16.11 -27.26 -1.98
CA ALA A 192 -16.64 -28.50 -2.53
C ALA A 192 -18.13 -28.45 -2.94
N ASP A 193 -18.88 -27.52 -2.35
CA ASP A 193 -20.32 -27.33 -2.60
C ASP A 193 -20.61 -26.07 -3.44
N ILE A 194 -19.58 -25.38 -3.96
CA ILE A 194 -19.75 -24.19 -4.81
C ILE A 194 -19.98 -24.63 -6.25
N ASP A 195 -21.14 -24.26 -6.80
CA ASP A 195 -21.47 -24.46 -8.21
C ASP A 195 -20.86 -23.33 -9.05
N GLU A 196 -19.84 -23.66 -9.86
CA GLU A 196 -19.12 -22.71 -10.71
C GLU A 196 -20.01 -22.06 -11.80
N GLU A 197 -21.10 -22.74 -12.18
CA GLU A 197 -22.02 -22.30 -13.23
C GLU A 197 -23.27 -21.58 -12.67
N ALA A 198 -23.38 -21.44 -11.34
CA ALA A 198 -24.48 -20.71 -10.73
C ALA A 198 -24.40 -19.21 -11.04
N GLU A 199 -25.55 -18.63 -11.42
CA GLU A 199 -25.67 -17.20 -11.67
C GLU A 199 -25.36 -16.43 -10.37
N LEU A 200 -24.39 -15.51 -10.44
CA LEU A 200 -23.98 -14.71 -9.29
C LEU A 200 -25.18 -13.89 -8.78
N PRO A 201 -25.36 -13.76 -7.46
CA PRO A 201 -26.40 -12.90 -6.92
C PRO A 201 -26.22 -11.45 -7.37
N GLU A 202 -27.34 -10.76 -7.59
CA GLU A 202 -27.35 -9.33 -7.93
C GLU A 202 -26.61 -8.52 -6.86
N PRO A 203 -25.79 -7.52 -7.27
CA PRO A 203 -25.00 -6.71 -6.34
C PRO A 203 -25.90 -5.97 -5.35
N GLN A 204 -25.58 -6.11 -4.07
CA GLN A 204 -26.27 -5.50 -2.94
C GLN A 204 -25.60 -4.19 -2.54
N GLN A 205 -26.34 -3.35 -1.81
CA GLN A 205 -25.81 -2.10 -1.28
C GLN A 205 -24.69 -2.38 -0.26
N GLY A 206 -23.43 -2.28 -0.71
CA GLY A 206 -22.25 -2.67 0.07
C GLY A 206 -21.23 -3.48 -0.73
N ASP A 207 -21.60 -4.03 -1.89
CA ASP A 207 -20.70 -4.87 -2.70
C ASP A 207 -19.61 -4.07 -3.44
N ASP A 208 -19.79 -2.76 -3.59
CA ASP A 208 -18.79 -1.82 -4.12
C ASP A 208 -17.84 -1.28 -3.03
N VAL A 209 -17.90 -1.82 -1.81
CA VAL A 209 -17.02 -1.38 -0.70
C VAL A 209 -15.64 -2.01 -0.89
N PRO A 210 -14.54 -1.22 -0.90
CA PRO A 210 -13.19 -1.77 -1.01
C PRO A 210 -12.91 -2.79 0.12
N LEU A 211 -12.32 -3.93 -0.26
CA LEU A 211 -12.04 -5.10 0.58
C LEU A 211 -11.17 -4.82 1.83
N PHE A 212 -10.63 -3.60 2.00
CA PHE A 212 -9.81 -3.22 3.15
C PHE A 212 -10.19 -1.83 3.71
N GLY A 213 -10.60 -1.82 4.99
CA GLY A 213 -10.75 -0.63 5.83
C GLY A 213 -12.20 -0.34 6.23
N GLN A 214 -12.44 -0.12 7.52
CA GLN A 214 -13.70 0.43 8.01
C GLN A 214 -14.02 1.74 7.27
N GLU A 215 -15.32 1.94 7.02
CA GLU A 215 -15.91 3.11 6.36
C GLU A 215 -15.14 4.39 6.69
N THR A 216 -14.30 4.87 5.76
CA THR A 216 -13.85 6.26 5.83
C THR A 216 -15.10 7.10 5.57
N GLY A 217 -15.66 7.65 6.64
CA GLY A 217 -16.84 8.50 6.58
C GLY A 217 -16.72 9.49 5.43
N ARG A 218 -17.84 9.67 4.72
CA ARG A 218 -17.99 10.62 3.60
C ARG A 218 -17.18 11.89 3.89
N LYS A 219 -16.17 12.17 3.06
CA LYS A 219 -15.43 13.44 3.15
C LYS A 219 -16.43 14.58 3.00
N PRO A 220 -16.62 15.44 4.03
CA PRO A 220 -17.55 16.55 3.92
C PRO A 220 -17.11 17.49 2.79
N THR A 221 -18.07 18.05 2.06
CA THR A 221 -17.75 19.10 1.08
C THR A 221 -17.07 20.30 1.77
N PRO A 222 -16.33 21.15 1.06
CA PRO A 222 -15.65 22.29 1.67
C PRO A 222 -16.56 23.24 2.46
N ALA A 223 -17.85 23.33 2.09
CA ALA A 223 -18.85 24.10 2.84
C ALA A 223 -19.28 23.37 4.12
N GLU A 224 -19.65 22.09 4.01
CA GLU A 224 -20.03 21.25 5.16
C GLU A 224 -18.88 21.12 6.17
N ALA A 225 -17.63 21.04 5.70
CA ALA A 225 -16.44 20.97 6.55
C ALA A 225 -16.22 22.25 7.38
N ARG A 226 -16.54 23.42 6.82
CA ARG A 226 -16.47 24.70 7.55
C ARG A 226 -17.57 24.80 8.61
N GLU A 227 -18.77 24.33 8.29
CA GLU A 227 -19.89 24.34 9.22
C GLU A 227 -19.68 23.35 10.38
N LEU A 228 -19.22 22.13 10.09
CA LEU A 228 -18.86 21.13 11.10
C LEU A 228 -17.73 21.62 12.02
N PHE A 229 -16.73 22.29 11.46
CA PHE A 229 -15.65 22.89 12.25
C PHE A 229 -16.08 24.17 13.00
N ALA A 230 -17.12 24.87 12.51
CA ALA A 230 -17.78 25.96 13.23
C ALA A 230 -18.43 25.42 14.50
N GLN A 231 -19.30 24.42 14.34
CA GLN A 231 -20.00 23.73 15.42
C GLN A 231 -19.04 23.14 16.45
N ALA A 232 -17.93 22.53 16.01
CA ALA A 232 -16.93 21.99 16.91
C ALA A 232 -16.35 23.06 17.87
N LEU A 233 -16.02 24.26 17.38
CA LEU A 233 -15.51 25.29 18.29
C LEU A 233 -16.60 25.90 19.16
N ASP A 234 -17.83 26.01 18.66
CA ASP A 234 -18.95 26.53 19.46
C ASP A 234 -19.24 25.55 20.63
N GLU A 235 -19.12 24.23 20.41
CA GLU A 235 -19.17 23.20 21.46
C GLU A 235 -18.01 23.30 22.46
N PHE A 236 -16.78 23.52 21.98
CA PHE A 236 -15.62 23.71 22.86
C PHE A 236 -15.70 25.00 23.67
N GLU A 237 -16.22 26.09 23.09
CA GLU A 237 -16.48 27.35 23.76
C GLU A 237 -17.57 27.18 24.83
N ALA A 238 -18.68 26.52 24.52
CA ALA A 238 -19.75 26.22 25.48
C ALA A 238 -19.29 25.29 26.62
N ALA A 239 -18.34 24.39 26.35
CA ALA A 239 -17.70 23.54 27.35
C ALA A 239 -16.61 24.26 28.17
N GLY A 240 -16.32 25.54 27.89
CA GLY A 240 -15.30 26.34 28.58
C GLY A 240 -13.85 26.03 28.17
N LEU A 241 -13.64 25.27 27.10
CA LEU A 241 -12.33 24.93 26.56
C LEU A 241 -11.83 26.01 25.59
N MET A 242 -11.34 27.11 26.15
CA MET A 242 -10.87 28.27 25.38
C MET A 242 -9.49 28.10 24.73
N VAL A 243 -8.78 27.00 25.02
CA VAL A 243 -7.47 26.68 24.41
C VAL A 243 -7.55 25.26 23.86
N VAL A 244 -7.42 25.13 22.54
CA VAL A 244 -7.60 23.87 21.82
C VAL A 244 -6.39 23.55 20.96
N GLY A 245 -6.04 22.27 20.87
CA GLY A 245 -5.04 21.74 19.97
C GLY A 245 -5.51 20.44 19.30
N PRO A 246 -4.74 19.89 18.34
CA PRO A 246 -5.19 18.75 17.54
C PRO A 246 -5.57 17.49 18.34
N LYS A 247 -5.05 17.36 19.57
CA LYS A 247 -5.38 16.24 20.48
C LYS A 247 -6.78 16.36 21.08
N ASP A 248 -7.24 17.58 21.33
CA ASP A 248 -8.54 17.84 21.95
C ASP A 248 -9.71 17.56 20.99
N PHE A 249 -9.41 17.49 19.69
CA PHE A 249 -10.36 17.12 18.64
C PHE A 249 -10.41 15.62 18.33
N MET A 250 -9.57 14.78 18.93
CA MET A 250 -9.51 13.35 18.56
C MET A 250 -10.83 12.63 18.85
N ASP A 251 -11.39 12.81 20.05
CA ASP A 251 -12.68 12.22 20.44
C ASP A 251 -13.86 12.79 19.64
N TRP A 252 -13.75 14.05 19.19
CA TRP A 252 -14.73 14.66 18.31
C TRP A 252 -14.63 14.10 16.89
N CYS A 253 -13.42 13.91 16.38
CA CYS A 253 -13.17 13.33 15.07
C CYS A 253 -13.60 11.88 14.96
N ASP A 254 -13.36 11.07 15.98
CA ASP A 254 -13.78 9.67 16.00
C ASP A 254 -15.32 9.55 15.95
N ARG A 255 -16.05 10.45 16.63
CA ARG A 255 -17.53 10.51 16.57
C ARG A 255 -18.09 10.93 15.22
N HIS A 256 -17.34 11.72 14.45
CA HIS A 256 -17.78 12.26 13.15
C HIS A 256 -17.11 11.56 11.95
N GLY A 257 -16.31 10.52 12.16
CA GLY A 257 -15.62 9.78 11.10
C GLY A 257 -14.57 10.61 10.35
N LEU A 258 -13.92 11.55 11.04
CA LEU A 258 -12.95 12.50 10.48
C LEU A 258 -11.53 12.15 10.90
N SER A 259 -10.54 12.47 10.07
CA SER A 259 -9.14 12.11 10.31
C SER A 259 -8.34 13.23 10.99
N ARG A 260 -7.31 12.87 11.76
CA ARG A 260 -6.39 13.84 12.40
C ARG A 260 -5.72 14.83 11.43
N PRO A 261 -5.30 14.44 10.20
CA PRO A 261 -4.80 15.40 9.21
C PRO A 261 -5.82 16.47 8.81
N TRP A 262 -7.12 16.13 8.77
CA TRP A 262 -8.19 17.09 8.49
C TRP A 262 -8.24 18.20 9.55
N VAL A 263 -8.18 17.84 10.83
CA VAL A 263 -8.17 18.80 11.95
C VAL A 263 -6.98 19.74 11.87
N SER A 264 -5.79 19.20 11.60
CA SER A 264 -4.57 20.02 11.55
C SER A 264 -4.60 21.01 10.40
N ALA A 265 -5.23 20.69 9.27
CA ALA A 265 -5.42 21.62 8.15
C ALA A 265 -6.43 22.72 8.52
N ARG A 266 -7.56 22.35 9.14
CA ARG A 266 -8.61 23.30 9.53
C ARG A 266 -8.19 24.27 10.63
N LEU A 267 -7.41 23.82 11.62
CA LEU A 267 -6.90 24.71 12.67
C LEU A 267 -5.91 25.75 12.12
N LYS A 268 -5.14 25.41 11.08
CA LYS A 268 -4.28 26.37 10.38
C LYS A 268 -5.10 27.39 9.59
N GLU A 269 -6.14 26.94 8.88
CA GLU A 269 -7.05 27.83 8.15
C GLU A 269 -7.78 28.80 9.08
N ALA A 270 -8.33 28.31 10.20
CA ALA A 270 -9.03 29.15 11.18
C ALA A 270 -8.10 30.14 11.92
N ALA A 271 -6.80 29.83 12.04
CA ALA A 271 -5.81 30.78 12.54
C ALA A 271 -5.50 31.89 11.52
N ILE A 272 -5.55 31.58 10.22
CA ILE A 272 -5.40 32.57 9.14
C ILE A 272 -6.66 33.45 9.04
N GLU A 273 -7.84 32.87 9.23
CA GLU A 273 -9.14 33.57 9.22
C GLU A 273 -9.41 34.39 10.50
N GLY A 274 -8.49 34.40 11.47
CA GLY A 274 -8.58 35.23 12.69
C GLY A 274 -9.50 34.68 13.78
N ARG A 275 -9.99 33.45 13.64
CA ARG A 275 -10.89 32.78 14.59
C ARG A 275 -10.12 32.07 15.72
N LEU A 276 -8.80 31.96 15.56
CA LEU A 276 -7.88 31.32 16.51
C LEU A 276 -6.63 32.17 16.69
N GLU A 277 -6.29 32.50 17.93
CA GLU A 277 -5.04 33.17 18.29
C GLU A 277 -3.94 32.16 18.64
N GLN A 278 -2.71 32.42 18.20
CA GLN A 278 -1.57 31.60 18.60
C GLN A 278 -1.26 31.81 20.09
N THR A 279 -1.09 30.71 20.82
CA THR A 279 -0.60 30.76 22.20
C THR A 279 0.92 30.62 22.24
N ASN A 280 1.52 30.81 23.42
CA ASN A 280 2.96 30.62 23.64
C ASN A 280 3.42 29.15 23.50
N THR A 281 2.51 28.22 23.22
CA THR A 281 2.79 26.79 23.02
C THR A 281 2.50 26.39 21.58
N THR A 282 3.50 25.84 20.89
CA THR A 282 3.37 25.36 19.51
C THR A 282 2.26 24.32 19.39
N GLY A 283 1.32 24.54 18.46
CA GLY A 283 0.19 23.62 18.22
C GLY A 283 -0.99 23.77 19.18
N ARG A 284 -1.04 24.85 19.98
CA ARG A 284 -2.20 25.23 20.78
C ARG A 284 -2.70 26.61 20.38
N TRP A 285 -4.01 26.70 20.19
CA TRP A 285 -4.69 27.90 19.73
C TRP A 285 -5.75 28.33 20.75
N ARG A 286 -5.88 29.63 20.98
CA ARG A 286 -6.95 30.20 21.78
C ARG A 286 -8.14 30.53 20.88
N ILE A 287 -9.34 30.10 21.27
CA ILE A 287 -10.58 30.45 20.56
C ILE A 287 -10.90 31.92 20.82
N VAL A 288 -11.13 32.69 19.75
CA VAL A 288 -11.63 34.06 19.85
C VAL A 288 -13.16 33.99 19.88
N PRO A 289 -13.82 34.41 20.98
CA PRO A 289 -15.29 34.42 21.06
C PRO A 289 -15.88 35.26 19.94
N ARG A 290 -16.99 34.81 19.35
CA ARG A 290 -17.77 35.71 18.50
C ARG A 290 -18.34 36.83 19.37
N PRO A 291 -18.37 38.09 18.89
CA PRO A 291 -19.17 39.10 19.57
C PRO A 291 -20.63 38.63 19.58
N ASP A 292 -21.23 38.56 20.76
CA ASP A 292 -22.65 38.26 20.93
C ASP A 292 -23.48 39.24 20.08
N ASP A 293 -24.06 38.74 18.99
CA ASP A 293 -25.13 39.45 18.28
C ASP A 293 -26.39 39.41 19.16
N GLY A 294 -26.45 40.33 20.12
CA GLY A 294 -27.69 40.76 20.77
C GLY A 294 -27.71 40.70 22.29
N THR A 295 -27.27 41.78 22.94
CA THR A 295 -28.11 42.59 23.86
C THR A 295 -27.33 43.89 24.17
N PRO A 296 -27.86 45.09 23.88
CA PRO A 296 -27.22 46.32 24.33
C PRO A 296 -27.31 46.38 25.86
N ALA A 297 -26.16 46.24 26.54
CA ALA A 297 -26.06 46.53 27.95
C ALA A 297 -26.45 48.00 28.16
N ALA A 298 -27.61 48.21 28.77
CA ALA A 298 -28.11 49.51 29.14
C ALA A 298 -27.08 50.20 30.05
N LEU A 299 -26.62 51.38 29.63
CA LEU A 299 -26.08 52.38 30.53
C LEU A 299 -27.09 52.59 31.67
N THR A 300 -26.72 52.18 32.87
CA THR A 300 -27.28 52.76 34.10
C THR A 300 -26.14 53.43 34.84
N ALA A 301 -26.13 54.76 34.72
CA ALA A 301 -25.45 55.65 35.61
C ALA A 301 -26.23 55.73 36.93
N ALA A 302 -25.56 55.45 38.05
CA ALA A 302 -25.69 56.12 39.35
C ALA A 302 -24.57 55.63 40.26
#